data_AF-A0A5K7Z6K3-F1
#
_entry.id   AF-A0A5K7Z6K3-F1
#
_cell.length_a   1.000
_cell.length_b   1.000
_cell.length_c   1.000
_cell.angle_alpha   90.00
_cell.angle_beta   90.00
_cell.angle_gamma   90.00
#
_symmetry.space_group_name_H-M   'P 1'
#
loop_
_entity.id
_entity.type
_entity.pdbx_description
1 polymer ?
#
loop_
_entity_poly.entity_id
_entity_poly.type
_entity_poly.pdbx_seq_one_letter_code
_entity_poly.pdbx_strand_id
1 'polypeptide(L)'
;MIIHLIAAARPNFMKIAPLYHALNQAEWARPVIVHTGQHYDINMSDAFFKDLGLPDPHIHLGIGSGSHAEQTGNVMIAYEKILLKEKPRLVVVVGDVNSTMACTIAASKVVYTDLPEGSRRPVVAHLEAGLRSNDRTMPEEINRLVTDALADILWTPSPDATENLLKEGVPRQKIENVGNIMIDSLEMMRQKITGSGAFSDLGLSPNRYGLITLHRPANVDSPDILAALCRLLIAVSERTPLVFPVHPRTRKNLVAFGLLDGLQHAEKMVLTEPMNYVRFMNLVFNCQFVITDSGGIQEETTYLGIPCLTMRPNTERPITVDQGTNQLCTMESLEPRIDRILAGAAKSYHVPERWDGCTAQRIVKAIRIAMPSN
;
A
#
# COMPACT_ATOMS: atom_id res chain seq x y z
N MET A 1 -2.13 -17.51 21.82
CA MET A 1 -1.26 -16.32 21.97
C MET A 1 -1.98 -15.10 21.41
N ILE A 2 -2.12 -14.02 22.20
CA ILE A 2 -2.75 -12.77 21.73
C ILE A 2 -1.76 -12.01 20.83
N ILE A 3 -2.20 -11.65 19.62
CA ILE A 3 -1.42 -10.92 18.63
C ILE A 3 -2.22 -9.69 18.20
N HIS A 4 -1.70 -8.50 18.43
CA HIS A 4 -2.34 -7.28 17.91
C HIS A 4 -1.90 -7.02 16.48
N LEU A 5 -2.86 -6.81 15.58
CA LEU A 5 -2.64 -6.34 14.21
C LEU A 5 -3.09 -4.88 14.14
N ILE A 6 -2.12 -3.98 13.98
CA ILE A 6 -2.37 -2.53 14.01
C ILE A 6 -2.77 -2.04 12.62
N ALA A 7 -3.90 -1.34 12.54
CA ALA A 7 -4.35 -0.70 11.30
C ALA A 7 -4.97 0.68 11.56
N ALA A 8 -4.63 1.65 10.73
CA ALA A 8 -5.14 3.01 10.84
C ALA A 8 -5.86 3.47 9.57
N ALA A 9 -5.38 3.00 8.42
CA ALA A 9 -5.82 3.43 7.11
C ALA A 9 -6.08 2.27 6.17
N ARG A 10 -6.76 2.56 5.07
CA ARG A 10 -7.05 1.61 3.99
C ARG A 10 -5.85 0.76 3.57
N PRO A 11 -4.64 1.32 3.33
CA PRO A 11 -3.48 0.49 2.99
C PRO A 11 -3.06 -0.48 4.10
N ASN A 12 -3.33 -0.16 5.38
CA ASN A 12 -3.05 -1.10 6.47
C ASN A 12 -4.05 -2.26 6.47
N PHE A 13 -5.35 -2.01 6.26
CA PHE A 13 -6.36 -3.07 6.22
C PHE A 13 -6.07 -4.12 5.14
N MET A 14 -5.67 -3.66 3.96
CA MET A 14 -5.19 -4.52 2.89
C MET A 14 -4.08 -5.45 3.40
N LYS A 15 -3.04 -4.88 4.01
CA LYS A 15 -1.87 -5.64 4.50
C LYS A 15 -2.18 -6.59 5.66
N ILE A 16 -3.06 -6.21 6.59
CA ILE A 16 -3.39 -7.08 7.73
C ILE A 16 -4.38 -8.18 7.35
N ALA A 17 -5.17 -8.04 6.28
CA ALA A 17 -6.24 -8.98 5.98
C ALA A 17 -5.75 -10.40 5.68
N PRO A 18 -4.78 -10.63 4.75
CA PRO A 18 -4.27 -11.98 4.52
C PRO A 18 -3.62 -12.58 5.77
N LEU A 19 -2.91 -11.76 6.55
CA LEU A 19 -2.28 -12.20 7.79
C LEU A 19 -3.31 -12.55 8.88
N TYR A 20 -4.38 -11.77 9.00
CA TYR A 20 -5.48 -12.06 9.91
C TYR A 20 -6.11 -13.42 9.59
N HIS A 21 -6.45 -13.66 8.32
CA HIS A 21 -7.06 -14.92 7.89
C HIS A 21 -6.13 -16.12 8.14
N ALA A 22 -4.84 -15.98 7.83
CA ALA A 22 -3.85 -17.04 8.07
C ALA A 22 -3.64 -17.31 9.57
N LEU A 23 -3.60 -16.27 10.42
CA LEU A 23 -3.49 -16.42 11.87
C LEU A 23 -4.77 -16.99 12.50
N ASN A 24 -5.94 -16.60 11.99
CA ASN A 24 -7.22 -17.05 12.54
C ASN A 24 -7.47 -18.55 12.29
N GLN A 25 -6.81 -19.14 11.30
CA GLN A 25 -6.80 -20.58 11.07
C GLN A 25 -5.83 -21.35 11.99
N ALA A 26 -4.96 -20.65 12.72
CA ALA A 26 -3.95 -21.26 13.58
C ALA A 26 -4.43 -21.32 15.04
N GLU A 27 -4.64 -22.52 15.58
CA GLU A 27 -5.17 -22.73 16.94
C GLU A 27 -4.36 -22.06 18.05
N TRP A 28 -3.05 -21.85 17.83
CA TRP A 28 -2.16 -21.21 18.79
C TRP A 28 -2.24 -19.68 18.78
N ALA A 29 -2.90 -19.08 17.79
CA ALA A 29 -2.97 -17.63 17.60
C ALA A 29 -4.38 -17.10 17.89
N ARG A 30 -4.44 -15.92 18.52
CA ARG A 30 -5.64 -15.11 18.65
C ARG A 30 -5.32 -13.74 18.05
N PRO A 31 -5.52 -13.54 16.73
CA PRO A 31 -5.31 -12.24 16.11
C PRO A 31 -6.40 -11.26 16.55
N VAL A 32 -5.99 -10.06 16.97
CA VAL A 32 -6.85 -8.97 17.45
C VAL A 32 -6.59 -7.75 16.57
N ILE A 33 -7.59 -7.32 15.84
CA ILE A 33 -7.49 -6.12 14.98
C ILE A 33 -7.67 -4.89 15.86
N VAL A 34 -6.64 -4.03 15.89
CA VAL A 34 -6.65 -2.76 16.61
C VAL A 34 -6.73 -1.64 15.59
N HIS A 35 -7.91 -1.00 15.49
CA HIS A 35 -8.11 0.14 14.62
C HIS A 35 -7.89 1.46 15.37
N THR A 36 -6.93 2.27 14.92
CA THR A 36 -6.62 3.55 15.60
C THR A 36 -7.61 4.68 15.29
N GLY A 37 -8.42 4.58 14.23
CA GLY A 37 -9.46 5.54 13.87
C GLY A 37 -8.97 6.77 13.08
N GLN A 38 -7.92 6.65 12.26
CA GLN A 38 -7.34 7.77 11.51
C GLN A 38 -8.20 8.25 10.30
N HIS A 39 -9.17 7.45 9.84
CA HIS A 39 -10.11 7.82 8.76
C HIS A 39 -11.54 7.99 9.29
N TYR A 40 -12.15 9.14 8.94
CA TYR A 40 -13.46 9.58 9.44
C TYR A 40 -14.68 8.96 8.74
N ASP A 41 -14.51 8.26 7.61
CA ASP A 41 -15.66 7.64 6.94
C ASP A 41 -15.82 6.18 7.37
N ILE A 42 -16.66 5.97 8.39
CA ILE A 42 -17.20 4.67 8.82
C ILE A 42 -17.74 3.90 7.60
N ASN A 43 -18.41 4.57 6.67
CA ASN A 43 -18.92 3.96 5.44
C ASN A 43 -17.80 3.43 4.51
N MET A 44 -16.62 4.06 4.52
CA MET A 44 -15.48 3.58 3.73
C MET A 44 -14.77 2.42 4.42
N SER A 45 -14.57 2.48 5.75
CA SER A 45 -13.93 1.38 6.47
C SER A 45 -14.75 0.10 6.36
N ASP A 46 -16.05 0.17 6.61
CA ASP A 46 -16.91 -1.02 6.70
C ASP A 46 -17.01 -1.77 5.36
N ALA A 47 -17.02 -1.01 4.25
CA ALA A 47 -16.94 -1.58 2.91
C ALA A 47 -15.62 -2.37 2.69
N PHE A 48 -14.49 -1.85 3.17
CA PHE A 48 -13.21 -2.57 3.07
C PHE A 48 -13.17 -3.81 3.95
N PHE A 49 -13.66 -3.73 5.19
CA PHE A 49 -13.74 -4.90 6.07
C PHE A 49 -14.55 -6.02 5.39
N LYS A 50 -15.71 -5.68 4.84
CA LYS A 50 -16.55 -6.63 4.09
C LYS A 50 -15.88 -7.17 2.83
N ASP A 51 -15.25 -6.31 2.03
CA ASP A 51 -14.56 -6.72 0.80
C ASP A 51 -13.40 -7.68 1.08
N LEU A 52 -12.65 -7.42 2.16
CA LEU A 52 -11.53 -8.23 2.64
C LEU A 52 -11.94 -9.45 3.48
N GLY A 53 -13.24 -9.60 3.77
CA GLY A 53 -13.76 -10.66 4.64
C GLY A 53 -13.27 -10.57 6.08
N LEU A 54 -12.84 -9.39 6.53
CA LEU A 54 -12.43 -9.15 7.91
C LEU A 54 -13.66 -8.97 8.82
N PRO A 55 -13.60 -9.40 10.10
CA PRO A 55 -14.60 -9.00 11.09
C PRO A 55 -14.38 -7.54 11.49
N ASP A 56 -15.34 -6.98 12.21
CA ASP A 56 -15.18 -5.65 12.83
C ASP A 56 -13.90 -5.58 13.68
N PRO A 57 -13.26 -4.39 13.77
CA PRO A 57 -12.14 -4.19 14.68
C PRO A 57 -12.48 -4.67 16.09
N HIS A 58 -11.58 -5.46 16.68
CA HIS A 58 -11.77 -5.95 18.04
C HIS A 58 -11.58 -4.82 19.06
N ILE A 59 -10.75 -3.84 18.70
CA ILE A 59 -10.45 -2.64 19.49
C ILE A 59 -10.46 -1.44 18.56
N HIS A 60 -11.19 -0.39 18.95
CA HIS A 60 -11.22 0.88 18.24
C HIS A 60 -10.74 2.01 19.17
N LEU A 61 -9.66 2.72 18.81
CA LEU A 61 -9.09 3.78 19.68
C LEU A 61 -9.78 5.14 19.51
N GLY A 62 -10.38 5.41 18.34
CA GLY A 62 -11.16 6.62 18.10
C GLY A 62 -10.36 7.93 18.06
N ILE A 63 -9.11 7.91 17.58
CA ILE A 63 -8.20 9.08 17.66
C ILE A 63 -8.52 10.17 16.62
N GLY A 64 -9.10 9.82 15.48
CA GLY A 64 -9.45 10.77 14.42
C GLY A 64 -8.24 11.37 13.69
N SER A 65 -8.52 12.40 12.91
CA SER A 65 -7.53 13.24 12.22
C SER A 65 -7.05 14.38 13.12
N GLY A 66 -5.82 14.83 12.91
CA GLY A 66 -5.20 15.94 13.61
C GLY A 66 -3.83 16.26 13.00
N SER A 67 -3.08 17.16 13.62
CA SER A 67 -1.67 17.34 13.23
C SER A 67 -0.86 16.06 13.46
N HIS A 68 0.30 15.90 12.81
CA HIS A 68 1.16 14.72 13.00
C HIS A 68 1.48 14.46 14.48
N ALA A 69 1.80 15.51 15.24
CA ALA A 69 2.12 15.40 16.66
C ALA A 69 0.90 15.02 17.51
N GLU A 70 -0.22 15.69 17.31
CA GLU A 70 -1.47 15.44 18.04
C GLU A 70 -1.96 14.01 17.84
N GLN A 71 -2.05 13.57 16.59
CA GLN A 71 -2.50 12.23 16.27
C GLN A 71 -1.55 11.17 16.85
N THR A 72 -0.24 11.34 16.67
CA THR A 72 0.76 10.40 17.19
C THR A 72 0.67 10.30 18.72
N GLY A 73 0.62 11.43 19.43
CA GLY A 73 0.52 11.47 20.89
C GLY A 73 -0.76 10.82 21.41
N ASN A 74 -1.90 11.11 20.78
CA ASN A 74 -3.19 10.53 21.16
C ASN A 74 -3.23 9.01 20.93
N VAL A 75 -2.67 8.50 19.82
CA VAL A 75 -2.53 7.05 19.57
C VAL A 75 -1.66 6.41 20.65
N MET A 76 -0.52 7.00 21.00
CA MET A 76 0.37 6.46 22.04
C MET A 76 -0.34 6.33 23.39
N ILE A 77 -1.01 7.40 23.84
CA ILE A 77 -1.73 7.43 25.12
C ILE A 77 -2.86 6.39 25.16
N ALA A 78 -3.64 6.28 24.09
CA ALA A 78 -4.75 5.34 24.04
C ALA A 78 -4.27 3.90 23.93
N TYR A 79 -3.26 3.64 23.10
CA TYR A 79 -2.78 2.29 22.86
C TYR A 79 -2.00 1.72 24.05
N GLU A 80 -1.27 2.54 24.80
CA GLU A 80 -0.60 2.08 26.03
C GLU A 80 -1.60 1.51 27.05
N LYS A 81 -2.75 2.16 27.22
CA LYS A 81 -3.84 1.64 28.09
C LYS A 81 -4.31 0.26 27.65
N ILE A 82 -4.40 0.03 26.33
CA ILE A 82 -4.77 -1.26 25.75
C ILE A 82 -3.66 -2.29 25.97
N LEU A 83 -2.39 -1.94 25.78
CA LEU A 83 -1.25 -2.82 26.04
C LEU A 83 -1.23 -3.29 27.48
N LEU A 84 -1.39 -2.38 28.45
CA LEU A 84 -1.41 -2.69 29.88
C LEU A 84 -2.60 -3.58 30.29
N LYS A 85 -3.72 -3.48 29.57
CA LYS A 85 -4.92 -4.29 29.81
C LYS A 85 -4.83 -5.67 29.17
N GLU A 86 -4.60 -5.74 27.86
CA GLU A 86 -4.70 -6.97 27.06
C GLU A 86 -3.40 -7.78 27.04
N LYS A 87 -2.26 -7.13 27.31
CA LYS A 87 -0.91 -7.72 27.37
C LYS A 87 -0.63 -8.67 26.21
N PRO A 88 -0.75 -8.20 24.94
CA PRO A 88 -0.39 -9.03 23.79
C PRO A 88 1.05 -9.51 23.90
N ARG A 89 1.32 -10.69 23.35
CA ARG A 89 2.69 -11.21 23.28
C ARG A 89 3.44 -10.68 22.05
N LEU A 90 2.69 -10.38 20.99
CA LEU A 90 3.19 -9.84 19.73
C LEU A 90 2.31 -8.67 19.28
N VAL A 91 2.95 -7.59 18.83
CA VAL A 91 2.31 -6.47 18.14
C VAL A 91 2.88 -6.42 16.73
N VAL A 92 2.02 -6.58 15.73
CA VAL A 92 2.36 -6.41 14.32
C VAL A 92 1.90 -5.05 13.86
N VAL A 93 2.85 -4.21 13.49
CA VAL A 93 2.61 -2.95 12.79
C VAL A 93 2.89 -3.11 11.31
N VAL A 94 2.20 -2.38 10.45
CA VAL A 94 2.31 -2.53 8.99
C VAL A 94 2.48 -1.17 8.31
N GLY A 95 3.43 -1.08 7.36
CA GLY A 95 3.70 0.15 6.62
C GLY A 95 4.11 1.33 7.49
N ASP A 96 3.73 2.55 7.13
CA ASP A 96 4.50 3.75 7.50
C ASP A 96 3.66 4.97 7.93
N VAL A 97 2.42 4.74 8.34
CA VAL A 97 1.55 5.81 8.85
C VAL A 97 1.93 6.21 10.29
N ASN A 98 1.48 7.38 10.74
CA ASN A 98 1.74 7.88 12.11
C ASN A 98 1.39 6.84 13.18
N SER A 99 0.29 6.11 12.99
CA SER A 99 -0.14 5.04 13.91
C SER A 99 0.83 3.87 13.99
N THR A 100 1.51 3.51 12.89
CA THR A 100 2.54 2.46 12.88
C THR A 100 3.68 2.84 13.82
N MET A 101 4.20 4.07 13.68
CA MET A 101 5.25 4.59 14.54
C MET A 101 4.78 4.72 16.00
N ALA A 102 3.61 5.31 16.23
CA ALA A 102 3.04 5.54 17.56
C ALA A 102 2.86 4.23 18.34
N CYS A 103 2.24 3.22 17.72
CA CYS A 103 2.02 1.92 18.35
C CYS A 103 3.34 1.18 18.60
N THR A 104 4.33 1.34 17.72
CA THR A 104 5.68 0.80 17.92
C THR A 104 6.34 1.40 19.14
N ILE A 105 6.35 2.74 19.27
CA ILE A 105 6.97 3.42 20.42
C ILE A 105 6.31 2.97 21.73
N ALA A 106 4.97 2.94 21.78
CA ALA A 106 4.24 2.51 22.98
C ALA A 106 4.54 1.04 23.33
N ALA A 107 4.52 0.14 22.36
CA ALA A 107 4.79 -1.28 22.55
C ALA A 107 6.25 -1.56 22.96
N SER A 108 7.22 -0.79 22.45
CA SER A 108 8.64 -0.94 22.79
C SER A 108 8.97 -0.40 24.19
N LYS A 109 8.13 0.47 24.77
CA LYS A 109 8.37 1.13 26.07
C LYS A 109 7.54 0.58 27.23
N VAL A 110 6.39 -0.02 26.95
CA VAL A 110 5.51 -0.55 28.01
C VAL A 110 6.23 -1.62 28.84
N VAL A 111 5.91 -1.68 30.14
CA VAL A 111 6.41 -2.71 31.06
C VAL A 111 5.23 -3.36 31.77
N TYR A 112 4.99 -4.63 31.50
CA TYR A 112 4.05 -5.51 32.18
C TYR A 112 4.69 -5.97 33.50
N THR A 113 4.23 -5.42 34.63
CA THR A 113 4.84 -5.62 35.95
C THR A 113 4.52 -6.98 36.58
N ASP A 114 3.47 -7.64 36.11
CA ASP A 114 2.96 -8.91 36.62
C ASP A 114 3.44 -10.12 35.81
N LEU A 115 4.26 -9.91 34.78
CA LEU A 115 4.85 -10.98 33.97
C LEU A 115 6.33 -11.20 34.31
N PRO A 116 6.86 -12.43 34.09
CA PRO A 116 8.27 -12.74 34.27
C PRO A 116 9.17 -11.82 33.45
N GLU A 117 10.42 -11.66 33.88
CA GLU A 117 11.39 -10.70 33.30
C GLU A 117 11.54 -10.81 31.77
N GLY A 118 11.48 -12.02 31.22
CA GLY A 118 11.54 -12.27 29.77
C GLY A 118 10.24 -12.07 28.98
N SER A 119 9.16 -11.56 29.58
CA SER A 119 7.87 -11.30 28.92
C SER A 119 7.25 -9.97 29.37
N ARG A 120 8.08 -9.03 29.83
CA ARG A 120 7.64 -7.74 30.36
C ARG A 120 7.14 -6.75 29.29
N ARG A 121 7.26 -7.05 28.00
CA ARG A 121 6.68 -6.23 26.93
C ARG A 121 6.36 -7.11 25.72
N PRO A 122 5.49 -6.69 24.80
CA PRO A 122 5.27 -7.43 23.56
C PRO A 122 6.52 -7.39 22.69
N VAL A 123 6.73 -8.45 21.91
CA VAL A 123 7.60 -8.39 20.73
C VAL A 123 6.93 -7.48 19.70
N VAL A 124 7.70 -6.59 19.07
CA VAL A 124 7.19 -5.74 17.98
C VAL A 124 7.72 -6.24 16.66
N ALA A 125 6.83 -6.58 15.74
CA ALA A 125 7.18 -6.95 14.37
C ALA A 125 6.67 -5.91 13.38
N HIS A 126 7.53 -5.47 12.47
CA HIS A 126 7.17 -4.54 11.42
C HIS A 126 7.07 -5.28 10.08
N LEU A 127 5.86 -5.31 9.53
CA LEU A 127 5.57 -5.82 8.20
C LEU A 127 5.70 -4.70 7.17
N GLU A 128 6.41 -4.97 6.07
CA GLU A 128 6.84 -3.99 5.07
C GLU A 128 8.02 -3.12 5.55
N ALA A 129 8.90 -3.71 6.36
CA ALA A 129 10.11 -3.07 6.85
C ALA A 129 11.14 -2.80 5.73
N GLY A 130 12.01 -1.80 5.94
CA GLY A 130 13.21 -1.59 5.11
C GLY A 130 13.01 -0.84 3.79
N LEU A 131 11.79 -0.47 3.42
CA LEU A 131 11.57 0.42 2.27
C LEU A 131 12.14 1.81 2.54
N ARG A 132 12.80 2.41 1.55
CA ARG A 132 13.41 3.74 1.68
C ARG A 132 13.12 4.58 0.45
N SER A 133 12.61 5.79 0.69
CA SER A 133 12.55 6.84 -0.33
C SER A 133 13.82 7.70 -0.33
N ASN A 134 14.57 7.71 0.79
CA ASN A 134 15.65 8.65 1.09
C ASN A 134 15.21 10.13 1.13
N ASP A 135 13.91 10.41 1.16
CA ASP A 135 13.33 11.75 1.27
C ASP A 135 12.75 11.96 2.67
N ARG A 136 13.53 12.60 3.55
CA ARG A 136 13.11 12.89 4.93
C ARG A 136 12.12 14.05 5.05
N THR A 137 11.74 14.69 3.94
CA THR A 137 10.61 15.63 3.95
C THR A 137 9.27 14.90 3.96
N MET A 138 9.24 13.62 3.57
CA MET A 138 8.07 12.75 3.69
C MET A 138 7.88 12.27 5.13
N PRO A 139 6.73 12.54 5.78
CA PRO A 139 6.42 12.00 7.10
C PRO A 139 6.52 10.48 7.17
N GLU A 140 6.15 9.77 6.09
CA GLU A 140 6.23 8.32 5.97
C GLU A 140 7.67 7.79 6.03
N GLU A 141 8.66 8.53 5.52
CA GLU A 141 10.06 8.15 5.65
C GLU A 141 10.52 8.22 7.11
N ILE A 142 10.12 9.26 7.84
CA ILE A 142 10.42 9.42 9.26
C ILE A 142 9.79 8.26 10.05
N ASN A 143 8.53 7.95 9.77
CA ASN A 143 7.82 6.85 10.43
C ASN A 143 8.49 5.49 10.19
N ARG A 144 8.96 5.21 8.95
CA ARG A 144 9.70 3.99 8.62
C ARG A 144 10.98 3.86 9.41
N LEU A 145 11.79 4.91 9.44
CA LEU A 145 13.07 4.92 10.16
C LEU A 145 12.88 4.67 11.66
N VAL A 146 11.92 5.35 12.29
CA VAL A 146 11.64 5.18 13.72
C VAL A 146 11.10 3.78 14.02
N THR A 147 10.18 3.29 13.18
CA THR A 147 9.59 1.95 13.34
C THR A 147 10.64 0.85 13.20
N ASP A 148 11.45 0.91 12.14
CA ASP A 148 12.49 -0.08 11.86
C ASP A 148 13.57 -0.11 12.95
N ALA A 149 13.94 1.05 13.50
CA ALA A 149 14.91 1.14 14.59
C ALA A 149 14.43 0.49 15.89
N LEU A 150 13.12 0.50 16.15
CA LEU A 150 12.52 0.04 17.41
C LEU A 150 11.97 -1.38 17.34
N ALA A 151 11.67 -1.91 16.15
CA ALA A 151 11.11 -3.24 16.00
C ALA A 151 12.12 -4.35 16.37
N ASP A 152 11.57 -5.44 16.90
CA ASP A 152 12.32 -6.65 17.25
C ASP A 152 12.47 -7.58 16.05
N ILE A 153 11.46 -7.61 15.17
CA ILE A 153 11.40 -8.40 13.94
C ILE A 153 11.05 -7.48 12.77
N LEU A 154 11.76 -7.63 11.65
CA LEU A 154 11.63 -6.81 10.46
C LEU A 154 11.34 -7.71 9.26
N TRP A 155 10.08 -7.72 8.84
CA TRP A 155 9.60 -8.49 7.70
C TRP A 155 9.65 -7.64 6.44
N THR A 156 10.65 -7.92 5.61
CA THR A 156 10.92 -7.15 4.40
C THR A 156 10.13 -7.69 3.20
N PRO A 157 9.64 -6.80 2.32
CA PRO A 157 8.86 -7.19 1.16
C PRO A 157 9.72 -7.66 -0.02
N SER A 158 11.01 -7.39 0.01
CA SER A 158 11.91 -7.57 -1.13
C SER A 158 13.40 -7.54 -0.74
N PRO A 159 14.30 -8.00 -1.62
CA PRO A 159 15.75 -7.98 -1.39
C PRO A 159 16.33 -6.57 -1.16
N ASP A 160 15.92 -5.55 -1.92
CA ASP A 160 16.37 -4.16 -1.76
C ASP A 160 16.00 -3.58 -0.40
N ALA A 161 14.80 -3.89 0.11
CA ALA A 161 14.40 -3.51 1.46
C ALA A 161 15.26 -4.20 2.54
N THR A 162 15.66 -5.44 2.31
CA THR A 162 16.60 -6.17 3.17
C THR A 162 17.97 -5.51 3.18
N GLU A 163 18.48 -5.13 2.01
CA GLU A 163 19.76 -4.45 1.88
C GLU A 163 19.79 -3.09 2.56
N ASN A 164 18.70 -2.32 2.49
CA ASN A 164 18.60 -1.03 3.18
C ASN A 164 18.79 -1.18 4.68
N LEU A 165 18.08 -2.12 5.32
CA LEU A 165 18.22 -2.39 6.75
C LEU A 165 19.64 -2.84 7.12
N LEU A 166 20.26 -3.70 6.30
CA LEU A 166 21.64 -4.14 6.52
C LEU A 166 22.64 -2.97 6.43
N LYS A 167 22.46 -2.06 5.46
CA LYS A 167 23.28 -0.84 5.33
C LYS A 167 23.13 0.10 6.52
N GLU A 168 21.97 0.10 7.16
CA GLU A 168 21.69 0.86 8.39
C GLU A 168 22.23 0.18 9.67
N GLY A 169 22.88 -0.98 9.55
CA GLY A 169 23.47 -1.70 10.67
C GLY A 169 22.46 -2.54 11.47
N VAL A 170 21.27 -2.78 10.92
CA VAL A 170 20.29 -3.68 11.55
C VAL A 170 20.85 -5.11 11.58
N PRO A 171 20.83 -5.79 12.74
CA PRO A 171 21.33 -7.16 12.83
C PRO A 171 20.56 -8.13 11.93
N ARG A 172 21.28 -8.97 11.17
CA ARG A 172 20.71 -9.90 10.18
C ARG A 172 19.62 -10.81 10.75
N GLN A 173 19.75 -11.22 12.01
CA GLN A 173 18.79 -12.08 12.70
C GLN A 173 17.43 -11.44 12.97
N LYS A 174 17.33 -10.10 12.92
CA LYS A 174 16.04 -9.39 13.00
C LYS A 174 15.31 -9.37 11.67
N ILE A 175 16.03 -9.58 10.55
CA ILE A 175 15.52 -9.32 9.21
C ILE A 175 15.11 -10.63 8.55
N GLU A 176 13.89 -10.69 8.04
CA GLU A 176 13.38 -11.82 7.28
C GLU A 176 12.62 -11.33 6.04
N ASN A 177 13.11 -11.68 4.86
CA ASN A 177 12.39 -11.41 3.61
C ASN A 177 11.21 -12.36 3.49
N VAL A 178 9.99 -11.86 3.62
CA VAL A 178 8.76 -12.66 3.57
C VAL A 178 7.99 -12.46 2.26
N GLY A 179 8.44 -11.56 1.40
CA GLY A 179 7.72 -11.14 0.21
C GLY A 179 6.66 -10.07 0.50
N ASN A 180 5.94 -9.68 -0.53
CA ASN A 180 5.02 -8.56 -0.48
C ASN A 180 3.57 -9.00 -0.19
N ILE A 181 3.09 -8.71 1.01
CA ILE A 181 1.73 -9.04 1.49
C ILE A 181 0.60 -8.38 0.67
N MET A 182 0.90 -7.32 -0.11
CA MET A 182 -0.09 -6.77 -1.04
C MET A 182 -0.46 -7.77 -2.14
N ILE A 183 0.45 -8.67 -2.51
CA ILE A 183 0.18 -9.75 -3.48
C ILE A 183 -0.79 -10.77 -2.88
N ASP A 184 -0.62 -11.14 -1.61
CA ASP A 184 -1.60 -11.99 -0.92
C ASP A 184 -3.00 -11.34 -0.92
N SER A 185 -3.07 -10.03 -0.71
CA SER A 185 -4.32 -9.26 -0.71
C SER A 185 -4.99 -9.26 -2.09
N LEU A 186 -4.18 -9.05 -3.14
CA LEU A 186 -4.61 -9.11 -4.53
C LEU A 186 -5.17 -10.49 -4.88
N GLU A 187 -4.43 -11.55 -4.54
CA GLU A 187 -4.83 -12.94 -4.82
C GLU A 187 -6.09 -13.33 -4.06
N MET A 188 -6.20 -12.95 -2.80
CA MET A 188 -7.40 -13.16 -1.98
C MET A 188 -8.65 -12.53 -2.61
N MET A 189 -8.50 -11.42 -3.34
CA MET A 189 -9.60 -10.73 -4.01
C MET A 189 -9.71 -11.02 -5.51
N ARG A 190 -8.82 -11.84 -6.09
CA ARG A 190 -8.72 -12.06 -7.55
C ARG A 190 -10.05 -12.41 -8.20
N GLN A 191 -10.81 -13.34 -7.61
CA GLN A 191 -12.11 -13.77 -8.15
C GLN A 191 -13.14 -12.63 -8.15
N LYS A 192 -13.19 -11.83 -7.07
CA LYS A 192 -14.09 -10.66 -7.00
C LYS A 192 -13.68 -9.60 -8.03
N ILE A 193 -12.38 -9.38 -8.19
CA ILE A 193 -11.80 -8.42 -9.14
C ILE A 193 -12.17 -8.82 -10.57
N THR A 194 -11.81 -10.03 -10.99
CA THR A 194 -12.07 -10.47 -12.38
C THR A 194 -13.56 -10.58 -12.69
N GLY A 195 -14.39 -10.92 -11.72
CA GLY A 195 -15.85 -11.00 -11.86
C GLY A 195 -16.60 -9.67 -11.85
N SER A 196 -15.96 -8.53 -11.54
CA SER A 196 -16.66 -7.25 -11.36
C SER A 196 -17.11 -6.54 -12.64
N GLY A 197 -16.60 -6.95 -13.81
CA GLY A 197 -17.04 -6.45 -15.12
C GLY A 197 -16.74 -4.98 -15.42
N ALA A 198 -15.95 -4.28 -14.59
CA ALA A 198 -15.79 -2.83 -14.65
C ALA A 198 -15.32 -2.29 -16.02
N PHE A 199 -14.40 -2.98 -16.71
CA PHE A 199 -13.97 -2.56 -18.05
C PHE A 199 -15.11 -2.69 -19.08
N SER A 200 -15.93 -3.74 -18.99
CA SER A 200 -17.06 -3.99 -19.89
C SER A 200 -18.18 -2.99 -19.67
N ASP A 201 -18.44 -2.60 -18.42
CA ASP A 201 -19.42 -1.57 -18.07
C ASP A 201 -19.09 -0.20 -18.71
N LEU A 202 -17.80 0.04 -18.98
CA LEU A 202 -17.30 1.23 -19.68
C LEU A 202 -17.21 1.05 -21.20
N GLY A 203 -17.66 -0.08 -21.75
CA GLY A 203 -17.58 -0.38 -23.18
C GLY A 203 -16.16 -0.65 -23.70
N LEU A 204 -15.22 -0.98 -22.81
CA LEU A 204 -13.82 -1.20 -23.16
C LEU A 204 -13.57 -2.65 -23.57
N SER A 205 -12.48 -2.86 -24.32
CA SER A 205 -11.98 -4.21 -24.64
C SER A 205 -10.72 -4.54 -23.85
N PRO A 206 -10.53 -5.79 -23.38
CA PRO A 206 -9.32 -6.18 -22.66
C PRO A 206 -8.06 -5.95 -23.50
N ASN A 207 -6.98 -5.49 -22.86
CA ASN A 207 -5.67 -5.16 -23.44
C ASN A 207 -5.74 -4.13 -24.58
N ARG A 208 -6.73 -3.23 -24.57
CA ARG A 208 -6.96 -2.20 -25.62
C ARG A 208 -7.18 -0.79 -25.07
N TYR A 209 -6.73 -0.52 -23.84
CA TYR A 209 -6.77 0.82 -23.24
C TYR A 209 -5.64 1.02 -22.23
N GLY A 210 -5.29 2.29 -21.99
CA GLY A 210 -4.44 2.70 -20.87
C GLY A 210 -5.28 3.13 -19.68
N LEU A 211 -4.79 2.90 -18.46
CA LEU A 211 -5.42 3.36 -17.22
C LEU A 211 -4.59 4.45 -16.56
N ILE A 212 -5.22 5.50 -16.04
CA ILE A 212 -4.56 6.65 -15.42
C ILE A 212 -4.97 6.77 -13.96
N THR A 213 -4.00 7.03 -13.08
CA THR A 213 -4.26 7.48 -11.71
C THR A 213 -3.22 8.52 -11.28
N LEU A 214 -3.65 9.78 -11.17
CA LEU A 214 -2.78 10.90 -10.78
C LEU A 214 -3.42 11.68 -9.63
N HIS A 215 -2.66 11.91 -8.56
CA HIS A 215 -3.15 12.58 -7.34
C HIS A 215 -2.07 13.25 -6.49
N ARG A 216 -0.78 13.08 -6.81
CA ARG A 216 0.32 13.65 -6.03
C ARG A 216 0.39 15.17 -6.24
N PRO A 217 0.59 15.97 -5.17
CA PRO A 217 0.70 17.44 -5.25
C PRO A 217 1.63 17.93 -6.35
N ALA A 218 2.81 17.32 -6.48
CA ALA A 218 3.82 17.69 -7.47
C ALA A 218 3.33 17.65 -8.92
N ASN A 219 2.33 16.81 -9.23
CA ASN A 219 1.76 16.68 -10.57
C ASN A 219 0.47 17.50 -10.75
N VAL A 220 -0.34 17.67 -9.69
CA VAL A 220 -1.72 18.16 -9.85
C VAL A 220 -1.99 19.53 -9.24
N ASP A 221 -1.12 20.08 -8.40
CA ASP A 221 -1.38 21.37 -7.74
C ASP A 221 -0.87 22.58 -8.53
N SER A 222 0.12 22.37 -9.41
CA SER A 222 0.63 23.43 -10.29
C SER A 222 -0.22 23.52 -11.56
N PRO A 223 -0.78 24.71 -11.89
CA PRO A 223 -1.54 24.90 -13.12
C PRO A 223 -0.77 24.52 -14.38
N ASP A 224 0.51 24.94 -14.48
CA ASP A 224 1.32 24.72 -15.68
C ASP A 224 1.66 23.24 -15.87
N ILE A 225 1.99 22.54 -14.78
CA ILE A 225 2.33 21.11 -14.81
C ILE A 225 1.07 20.30 -15.16
N LEU A 226 -0.07 20.59 -14.51
CA LEU A 226 -1.31 19.87 -14.78
C LEU A 226 -1.82 20.15 -16.20
N ALA A 227 -1.69 21.38 -16.70
CA ALA A 227 -2.06 21.72 -18.08
C ALA A 227 -1.19 20.97 -19.10
N ALA A 228 0.12 20.86 -18.85
CA ALA A 228 1.03 20.07 -19.68
C ALA A 228 0.66 18.58 -19.67
N LEU A 229 0.34 18.01 -18.49
CA LEU A 229 -0.15 16.64 -18.36
C LEU A 229 -1.46 16.43 -19.15
N CYS A 230 -2.41 17.35 -19.05
CA CYS A 230 -3.68 17.22 -19.77
C CYS A 230 -3.45 17.19 -21.29
N ARG A 231 -2.63 18.10 -21.83
CA ARG A 231 -2.28 18.10 -23.26
C ARG A 231 -1.64 16.79 -23.70
N LEU A 232 -0.68 16.31 -22.91
CA LEU A 232 0.01 15.04 -23.14
C LEU A 232 -0.97 13.85 -23.14
N LEU A 233 -1.85 13.77 -22.14
CA LEU A 233 -2.84 12.69 -22.04
C LEU A 233 -3.87 12.73 -23.19
N ILE A 234 -4.29 13.93 -23.63
CA ILE A 234 -5.15 14.09 -24.80
C ILE A 234 -4.44 13.54 -26.05
N ALA A 235 -3.19 13.92 -26.29
CA ALA A 235 -2.39 13.43 -27.42
C ALA A 235 -2.15 11.90 -27.36
N VAL A 236 -2.02 11.32 -26.17
CA VAL A 236 -1.97 9.86 -26.00
C VAL A 236 -3.32 9.22 -26.34
N SER A 237 -4.43 9.84 -25.93
CA SER A 237 -5.77 9.28 -26.14
C SER A 237 -6.13 9.13 -27.62
N GLU A 238 -5.56 9.94 -28.51
CA GLU A 238 -5.76 9.83 -29.96
C GLU A 238 -5.32 8.46 -30.51
N ARG A 239 -4.29 7.85 -29.91
CA ARG A 239 -3.71 6.54 -30.31
C ARG A 239 -4.43 5.36 -29.65
N THR A 240 -4.81 5.49 -28.39
CA THR A 240 -5.42 4.40 -27.60
C THR A 240 -6.39 4.97 -26.56
N PRO A 241 -7.56 4.33 -26.30
CA PRO A 241 -8.45 4.77 -25.23
C PRO A 241 -7.74 4.90 -23.89
N LEU A 242 -8.03 5.97 -23.17
CA LEU A 242 -7.52 6.21 -21.81
C LEU A 242 -8.68 6.28 -20.83
N VAL A 243 -8.58 5.54 -19.74
CA VAL A 243 -9.53 5.57 -18.64
C VAL A 243 -8.88 6.33 -17.49
N PHE A 244 -9.55 7.36 -17.00
CA PHE A 244 -9.04 8.19 -15.91
C PHE A 244 -10.09 8.31 -14.79
N PRO A 245 -10.05 7.40 -13.80
CA PRO A 245 -10.74 7.59 -12.53
C PRO A 245 -10.13 8.79 -11.79
N VAL A 246 -10.79 9.94 -11.85
CA VAL A 246 -10.20 11.21 -11.42
C VAL A 246 -10.28 11.35 -9.90
N HIS A 247 -9.13 11.34 -9.23
CA HIS A 247 -9.06 11.57 -7.78
C HIS A 247 -9.68 12.93 -7.39
N PRO A 248 -10.37 13.09 -6.24
CA PRO A 248 -11.08 14.32 -5.88
C PRO A 248 -10.19 15.58 -5.88
N ARG A 249 -8.93 15.45 -5.42
CA ARG A 249 -7.93 16.53 -5.49
C ARG A 249 -7.68 16.98 -6.93
N THR A 250 -7.44 16.02 -7.82
CA THR A 250 -7.16 16.28 -9.23
C THR A 250 -8.38 16.87 -9.91
N ARG A 251 -9.59 16.33 -9.65
CA ARG A 251 -10.84 16.88 -10.16
C ARG A 251 -11.02 18.35 -9.76
N LYS A 252 -10.80 18.67 -8.48
CA LYS A 252 -10.88 20.04 -7.97
C LYS A 252 -9.94 20.97 -8.74
N ASN A 253 -8.69 20.57 -8.93
CA ASN A 253 -7.69 21.41 -9.61
C ASN A 253 -7.95 21.51 -11.13
N LEU A 254 -8.41 20.44 -11.78
CA LEU A 254 -8.84 20.46 -13.19
C LEU A 254 -9.96 21.48 -13.43
N VAL A 255 -10.95 21.55 -12.53
CA VAL A 255 -12.02 22.55 -12.59
C VAL A 255 -11.47 23.95 -12.33
N ALA A 256 -10.70 24.12 -11.26
CA ALA A 256 -10.16 25.42 -10.86
C ALA A 256 -9.25 26.05 -11.93
N PHE A 257 -8.53 25.23 -12.70
CA PHE A 257 -7.62 25.69 -13.75
C PHE A 257 -8.27 25.69 -15.15
N GLY A 258 -9.56 25.37 -15.28
CA GLY A 258 -10.26 25.36 -16.56
C GLY A 258 -9.78 24.27 -17.54
N LEU A 259 -9.24 23.16 -17.02
CA LEU A 259 -8.65 22.07 -17.80
C LEU A 259 -9.59 20.89 -18.02
N LEU A 260 -10.67 20.79 -17.23
CA LEU A 260 -11.59 19.66 -17.26
C LEU A 260 -12.28 19.51 -18.63
N ASP A 261 -12.74 20.63 -19.20
CA ASP A 261 -13.49 20.62 -20.47
C ASP A 261 -12.66 20.00 -21.60
N GLY A 262 -11.36 20.31 -21.68
CA GLY A 262 -10.47 19.74 -22.70
C GLY A 262 -10.37 18.22 -22.61
N LEU A 263 -10.33 17.65 -21.40
CA LEU A 263 -10.32 16.20 -21.19
C LEU A 263 -11.68 15.56 -21.50
N GLN A 264 -12.79 16.24 -21.18
CA GLN A 264 -14.14 15.72 -21.43
C GLN A 264 -14.51 15.67 -22.92
N HIS A 265 -13.97 16.58 -23.73
CA HIS A 265 -14.21 16.63 -25.17
C HIS A 265 -13.27 15.73 -25.99
N ALA A 266 -12.26 15.12 -25.36
CA ALA A 266 -11.39 14.16 -26.02
C ALA A 266 -12.13 12.82 -26.23
N GLU A 267 -12.41 12.46 -27.48
CA GLU A 267 -13.29 11.33 -27.87
C GLU A 267 -12.91 9.99 -27.21
N LYS A 268 -11.61 9.73 -27.04
CA LYS A 268 -11.06 8.48 -26.49
C LYS A 268 -10.65 8.58 -25.02
N MET A 269 -11.06 9.65 -24.32
CA MET A 269 -10.82 9.85 -22.90
C MET A 269 -12.08 9.51 -22.10
N VAL A 270 -11.99 8.48 -21.26
CA VAL A 270 -13.08 8.05 -20.37
C VAL A 270 -12.78 8.53 -18.95
N LEU A 271 -13.37 9.67 -18.57
CA LEU A 271 -13.28 10.16 -17.20
C LEU A 271 -14.34 9.49 -16.33
N THR A 272 -13.95 8.99 -15.16
CA THR A 272 -14.89 8.43 -14.17
C THR A 272 -14.69 9.06 -12.80
N GLU A 273 -15.66 8.89 -11.91
CA GLU A 273 -15.44 9.11 -10.49
C GLU A 273 -14.47 8.06 -9.90
N PRO A 274 -13.84 8.34 -8.74
CA PRO A 274 -13.01 7.37 -8.04
C PRO A 274 -13.75 6.03 -7.82
N MET A 275 -13.06 4.94 -8.11
CA MET A 275 -13.61 3.59 -7.98
C MET A 275 -13.16 2.91 -6.69
N ASN A 276 -13.97 1.97 -6.20
CA ASN A 276 -13.51 1.05 -5.17
C ASN A 276 -12.39 0.14 -5.70
N TYR A 277 -11.67 -0.52 -4.77
CA TYR A 277 -10.50 -1.34 -5.13
C TYR A 277 -10.83 -2.41 -6.16
N VAL A 278 -11.93 -3.14 -5.97
CA VAL A 278 -12.31 -4.28 -6.82
C VAL A 278 -12.54 -3.84 -8.27
N ARG A 279 -13.32 -2.77 -8.48
CA ARG A 279 -13.59 -2.23 -9.83
C ARG A 279 -12.36 -1.59 -10.45
N PHE A 280 -11.57 -0.85 -9.67
CA PHE A 280 -10.32 -0.27 -10.15
C PHE A 280 -9.33 -1.35 -10.61
N MET A 281 -9.12 -2.39 -9.81
CA MET A 281 -8.22 -3.49 -10.17
C MET A 281 -8.75 -4.31 -11.33
N ASN A 282 -10.07 -4.38 -11.56
CA ASN A 282 -10.59 -4.99 -12.77
C ASN A 282 -10.18 -4.20 -14.03
N LEU A 283 -10.15 -2.87 -13.94
CA LEU A 283 -9.55 -2.05 -15.00
C LEU A 283 -8.06 -2.31 -15.14
N VAL A 284 -7.33 -2.49 -14.04
CA VAL A 284 -5.89 -2.79 -14.09
C VAL A 284 -5.64 -4.12 -14.78
N PHE A 285 -6.31 -5.20 -14.35
CA PHE A 285 -6.15 -6.56 -14.92
C PHE A 285 -6.35 -6.64 -16.44
N ASN A 286 -7.16 -5.73 -16.98
CA ASN A 286 -7.55 -5.73 -18.38
C ASN A 286 -6.95 -4.56 -19.17
N CYS A 287 -6.10 -3.72 -18.58
CA CYS A 287 -5.46 -2.63 -19.31
C CYS A 287 -4.19 -3.10 -20.04
N GLN A 288 -3.79 -2.33 -21.06
CA GLN A 288 -2.54 -2.55 -21.77
C GLN A 288 -1.34 -1.95 -21.03
N PHE A 289 -1.55 -0.84 -20.31
CA PHE A 289 -0.56 -0.16 -19.47
C PHE A 289 -1.25 0.77 -18.46
N VAL A 290 -0.50 1.16 -17.42
CA VAL A 290 -0.93 2.13 -16.41
C VAL A 290 -0.01 3.35 -16.44
N ILE A 291 -0.59 4.55 -16.35
CA ILE A 291 0.12 5.82 -16.08
C ILE A 291 -0.24 6.23 -14.65
N THR A 292 0.76 6.43 -13.79
CA THR A 292 0.51 6.60 -12.35
C THR A 292 1.47 7.52 -11.64
N ASP A 293 1.07 8.07 -10.50
CA ASP A 293 1.95 8.62 -9.47
C ASP A 293 1.73 7.97 -8.08
N SER A 294 0.95 6.89 -8.05
CA SER A 294 0.69 6.04 -6.88
C SER A 294 1.81 5.02 -6.67
N GLY A 295 2.18 4.79 -5.40
CA GLY A 295 3.17 3.78 -5.01
C GLY A 295 2.62 2.36 -5.08
N GLY A 296 1.42 2.11 -4.54
CA GLY A 296 0.86 0.76 -4.41
C GLY A 296 0.61 0.06 -5.75
N ILE A 297 0.17 0.81 -6.76
CA ILE A 297 -0.14 0.22 -8.06
C ILE A 297 1.11 -0.34 -8.77
N GLN A 298 2.30 0.21 -8.49
CA GLN A 298 3.56 -0.23 -9.11
C GLN A 298 3.86 -1.70 -8.76
N GLU A 299 3.49 -2.12 -7.56
CA GLU A 299 3.69 -3.49 -7.06
C GLU A 299 2.73 -4.46 -7.74
N GLU A 300 1.44 -4.11 -7.76
CA GLU A 300 0.39 -4.92 -8.34
C GLU A 300 0.58 -5.08 -9.85
N THR A 301 0.95 -4.02 -10.57
CA THR A 301 1.24 -4.10 -12.01
C THR A 301 2.48 -4.92 -12.30
N THR A 302 3.51 -4.85 -11.44
CA THR A 302 4.72 -5.65 -11.57
C THR A 302 4.39 -7.14 -11.47
N TYR A 303 3.60 -7.51 -10.45
CA TYR A 303 3.16 -8.89 -10.27
C TYR A 303 2.28 -9.39 -11.43
N LEU A 304 1.40 -8.53 -11.95
CA LEU A 304 0.50 -8.87 -13.06
C LEU A 304 1.16 -8.82 -14.45
N GLY A 305 2.41 -8.37 -14.58
CA GLY A 305 3.09 -8.24 -15.88
C GLY A 305 2.57 -7.09 -16.75
N ILE A 306 2.00 -6.07 -16.12
CA ILE A 306 1.38 -4.91 -16.77
C ILE A 306 2.37 -3.73 -16.77
N PRO A 307 2.70 -3.13 -17.93
CA PRO A 307 3.56 -1.96 -17.99
C PRO A 307 3.05 -0.83 -17.11
N CYS A 308 3.93 -0.26 -16.29
CA CYS A 308 3.61 0.83 -15.39
C CYS A 308 4.53 2.02 -15.70
N LEU A 309 3.94 3.17 -15.99
CA LEU A 309 4.62 4.41 -16.35
C LEU A 309 4.42 5.39 -15.19
N THR A 310 5.41 5.47 -14.30
CA THR A 310 5.32 6.27 -13.08
C THR A 310 5.81 7.70 -13.34
N MET A 311 4.91 8.67 -13.23
CA MET A 311 5.17 10.11 -13.37
C MET A 311 5.76 10.69 -12.07
N ARG A 312 6.93 10.19 -11.66
CA ARG A 312 7.70 10.64 -10.49
C ARG A 312 9.20 10.62 -10.79
N PRO A 313 10.00 11.50 -10.15
CA PRO A 313 11.45 11.45 -10.28
C PRO A 313 12.09 10.26 -9.54
N ASN A 314 11.38 9.68 -8.57
CA ASN A 314 11.85 8.55 -7.76
C ASN A 314 10.68 7.68 -7.29
N THR A 315 11.01 6.50 -6.78
CA THR A 315 10.09 5.58 -6.10
C THR A 315 10.78 4.91 -4.92
N GLU A 316 10.03 4.70 -3.86
CA GLU A 316 10.42 3.90 -2.68
C GLU A 316 10.45 2.39 -2.97
N ARG A 317 10.13 1.98 -4.21
CA ARG A 317 10.05 0.58 -4.67
C ARG A 317 10.90 0.36 -5.92
N PRO A 318 12.22 0.60 -5.86
CA PRO A 318 13.10 0.54 -7.04
C PRO A 318 13.07 -0.85 -7.70
N ILE A 319 12.82 -1.92 -6.95
CA ILE A 319 12.65 -3.27 -7.51
C ILE A 319 11.56 -3.38 -8.58
N THR A 320 10.51 -2.54 -8.52
CA THR A 320 9.48 -2.49 -9.57
C THR A 320 10.02 -1.98 -10.90
N VAL A 321 11.10 -1.20 -10.87
CA VAL A 321 11.81 -0.67 -12.05
C VAL A 321 12.94 -1.60 -12.46
N ASP A 322 13.74 -2.07 -11.50
CA ASP A 322 14.95 -2.87 -11.77
C ASP A 322 14.62 -4.28 -12.27
N GLN A 323 13.55 -4.88 -11.73
CA GLN A 323 13.12 -6.23 -12.08
C GLN A 323 11.72 -6.25 -12.69
N GLY A 324 10.85 -5.35 -12.24
CA GLY A 324 9.44 -5.35 -12.57
C GLY A 324 9.07 -4.68 -13.89
N THR A 325 7.83 -4.19 -13.96
CA THR A 325 7.24 -3.60 -15.17
C THR A 325 7.26 -2.08 -15.17
N ASN A 326 7.73 -1.47 -14.08
CA ASN A 326 7.64 -0.04 -13.84
C ASN A 326 8.76 0.72 -14.56
N GLN A 327 8.45 1.92 -15.03
CA GLN A 327 9.41 2.84 -15.62
C GLN A 327 9.13 4.24 -15.08
N LEU A 328 10.13 4.87 -14.48
CA LEU A 328 10.04 6.28 -14.12
C LEU A 328 10.03 7.13 -15.40
N CYS A 329 9.03 8.01 -15.49
CA CYS A 329 8.72 8.79 -16.67
C CYS A 329 8.71 10.28 -16.33
N THR A 330 9.17 11.05 -17.32
CA THR A 330 9.00 12.50 -17.43
C THR A 330 7.94 12.79 -18.50
N MET A 331 7.54 14.06 -18.66
CA MET A 331 6.61 14.44 -19.73
C MET A 331 7.14 14.03 -21.11
N GLU A 332 8.44 14.21 -21.35
CA GLU A 332 9.09 13.99 -22.64
C GLU A 332 9.26 12.50 -22.95
N SER A 333 9.43 11.67 -21.92
CA SER A 333 9.67 10.24 -22.09
C SER A 333 8.40 9.39 -22.08
N LEU A 334 7.24 9.97 -21.73
CA LEU A 334 5.99 9.21 -21.63
C LEU A 334 5.51 8.70 -23.00
N GLU A 335 5.36 9.58 -23.99
CA GLU A 335 4.83 9.18 -25.31
C GLU A 335 5.69 8.11 -25.99
N PRO A 336 7.04 8.26 -26.09
CA PRO A 336 7.85 7.25 -26.75
C PRO A 336 7.78 5.88 -26.07
N ARG A 337 7.57 5.83 -24.74
CA ARG A 337 7.39 4.57 -24.00
C ARG A 337 6.04 3.93 -24.31
N ILE A 338 4.98 4.73 -24.41
CA ILE A 338 3.65 4.25 -24.80
C ILE A 338 3.69 3.71 -26.23
N ASP A 339 4.31 4.42 -27.17
CA ASP A 339 4.41 3.96 -28.56
C ASP A 339 5.11 2.60 -28.66
N ARG A 340 6.17 2.37 -27.88
CA ARG A 340 6.81 1.05 -27.80
C ARG A 340 5.89 -0.04 -27.25
N ILE A 341 5.06 0.28 -26.26
CA ILE A 341 4.07 -0.65 -25.70
C ILE A 341 3.00 -0.98 -26.74
N LEU A 342 2.49 0.03 -27.46
CA LEU A 342 1.50 -0.14 -28.52
C LEU A 342 2.03 -0.95 -29.71
N ALA A 343 3.31 -0.79 -30.04
CA ALA A 343 4.01 -1.57 -31.06
C ALA A 343 4.29 -3.03 -30.64
N GLY A 344 3.92 -3.44 -29.41
CA GLY A 344 4.10 -4.80 -28.94
C GLY A 344 5.54 -5.15 -28.58
N ALA A 345 6.37 -4.16 -28.20
CA ALA A 345 7.74 -4.41 -27.78
C ALA A 345 7.78 -5.47 -26.66
N ALA A 346 8.69 -6.44 -26.80
CA ALA A 346 8.86 -7.54 -25.85
C ALA A 346 9.13 -6.98 -24.44
N LYS A 347 8.36 -7.46 -23.46
CA LYS A 347 8.51 -7.09 -22.05
C LYS A 347 9.60 -7.98 -21.44
N SER A 348 10.75 -7.39 -21.09
CA SER A 348 11.68 -8.05 -20.17
C SER A 348 11.30 -7.62 -18.75
N TYR A 349 10.70 -8.51 -17.98
CA TYR A 349 10.42 -8.31 -16.56
C TYR A 349 10.43 -9.65 -15.84
N HIS A 350 10.62 -9.61 -14.52
CA HIS A 350 10.50 -10.72 -13.62
C HIS A 350 9.63 -10.32 -12.44
N VAL A 351 8.75 -11.23 -12.01
CA VAL A 351 8.08 -11.08 -10.73
C VAL A 351 9.16 -11.20 -9.64
N PRO A 352 9.33 -10.19 -8.76
CA PRO A 352 10.34 -10.25 -7.72
C PRO A 352 10.22 -11.50 -6.84
N GLU A 353 11.35 -11.95 -6.30
CA GLU A 353 11.38 -13.13 -5.44
C GLU A 353 10.36 -13.00 -4.29
N ARG A 354 9.59 -14.07 -4.04
CA ARG A 354 8.58 -14.17 -2.97
C ARG A 354 7.34 -13.27 -3.16
N TRP A 355 7.18 -12.62 -4.30
CA TRP A 355 5.91 -11.97 -4.68
C TRP A 355 4.97 -13.01 -5.29
N ASP A 356 4.61 -14.03 -4.50
CA ASP A 356 3.88 -15.23 -4.94
C ASP A 356 2.57 -15.45 -4.18
N GLY A 357 2.11 -14.45 -3.43
CA GLY A 357 0.87 -14.51 -2.65
C GLY A 357 0.94 -15.44 -1.43
N CYS A 358 2.15 -15.77 -0.97
CA CYS A 358 2.37 -16.68 0.17
C CYS A 358 3.04 -15.99 1.38
N THR A 359 3.03 -14.65 1.44
CA THR A 359 3.70 -13.89 2.51
C THR A 359 3.05 -14.14 3.87
N ALA A 360 1.73 -14.19 3.95
CA ALA A 360 1.01 -14.44 5.21
C ALA A 360 1.39 -15.80 5.82
N GLN A 361 1.44 -16.87 5.02
CA GLN A 361 1.80 -18.21 5.50
C GLN A 361 3.26 -18.26 5.97
N ARG A 362 4.18 -17.55 5.31
CA ARG A 362 5.57 -17.42 5.77
C ARG A 362 5.64 -16.74 7.13
N ILE A 363 4.91 -15.63 7.31
CA ILE A 363 4.86 -14.90 8.59
C ILE A 363 4.28 -15.78 9.71
N VAL A 364 3.17 -16.48 9.47
CA VAL A 364 2.57 -17.39 10.47
C VAL A 364 3.58 -18.47 10.89
N LYS A 365 4.32 -19.05 9.94
CA LYS A 365 5.38 -20.02 10.22
C LYS A 365 6.53 -19.39 11.02
N ALA A 366 6.98 -18.20 10.63
CA ALA A 366 8.05 -17.47 11.31
C ALA A 366 7.70 -17.17 12.77
N ILE A 367 6.47 -16.68 13.03
CA ILE A 367 5.97 -16.44 14.39
C ILE A 367 5.96 -17.73 15.20
N ARG A 368 5.49 -18.85 14.63
CA ARG A 368 5.44 -20.14 15.34
C ARG A 368 6.82 -20.64 15.75
N ILE A 369 7.85 -20.41 14.92
CA ILE A 369 9.24 -20.79 15.19
C ILE A 369 9.85 -19.87 16.25
N ALA A 370 9.67 -18.56 16.13
CA ALA A 370 10.27 -17.57 17.03
C ALA A 370 9.60 -17.52 18.41
N MET A 371 8.32 -17.89 18.49
CA MET A 371 7.49 -17.76 19.69
C MET A 371 6.67 -19.04 19.93
N PRO A 372 7.33 -20.19 20.20
CA PRO A 372 6.62 -21.43 20.48
C PRO A 372 5.66 -21.22 21.66
N SER A 373 4.44 -21.74 21.53
CA SER A 373 3.51 -21.82 22.65
C SER A 373 4.03 -22.90 23.58
N ASN A 374 4.32 -22.54 24.83
CA ASN A 374 4.45 -23.53 25.91
C ASN A 374 3.09 -24.18 26.15
#